data_AF-A0A969QGV5-F1
#
_entry.id   AF-A0A969QGV5-F1
#
_cell.length_a   1.000
_cell.length_b   1.000
_cell.length_c   1.000
_cell.angle_alpha   90.00
_cell.angle_beta   90.00
_cell.angle_gamma   90.00
#
_symmetry.space_group_name_H-M   'P 1'
#
loop_
_entity.id
_entity.type
_entity.pdbx_description
1 polymer ?
#
loop_
_entity_poly.entity_id
_entity_poly.type
_entity_poly.pdbx_seq_one_letter_code
_entity_poly.pdbx_strand_id
1 'polypeptide(L)'
;MKPSYLTKQISALGRRLTTVLLSLAAIALFWQGAFMLNNAAMASPTTNFMVAADMGDNVQNKVGEDTKNAKSFIRDTADKVEDAARSNASKVNNATDNDSAIADRAKKDAGRIYKRAEEDASRTEKAVDNTKNAIEQAVDNVKDVFSK
;
A
#
# COMPACT_ATOMS: atom_id res chain seq x y z
N MET A 1 28.97 -12.99 -35.27
CA MET A 1 28.29 -13.96 -34.38
C MET A 1 26.80 -13.61 -34.33
N LYS A 2 25.90 -14.59 -34.52
CA LYS A 2 24.44 -14.37 -34.48
C LYS A 2 23.98 -14.34 -33.02
N PRO A 3 23.33 -13.28 -32.52
CA PRO A 3 22.76 -13.29 -31.18
C PRO A 3 21.60 -14.29 -31.14
N SER A 4 21.60 -15.18 -30.15
CA SER A 4 20.62 -16.26 -30.01
C SER A 4 19.22 -15.71 -29.73
N TYR A 5 18.21 -16.50 -30.09
CA TYR A 5 16.78 -16.17 -29.92
C TYR A 5 16.44 -15.73 -28.47
N LEU A 6 17.17 -16.27 -27.49
CA LEU A 6 17.04 -15.94 -26.06
C LEU A 6 17.43 -14.49 -25.75
N THR A 7 18.49 -13.96 -26.37
CA THR A 7 18.88 -12.54 -26.18
C THR A 7 17.83 -11.55 -26.71
N LYS A 8 17.09 -11.91 -27.77
CA LYS A 8 15.97 -11.08 -28.26
C LYS A 8 14.78 -11.10 -27.30
N GLN A 9 14.46 -12.25 -26.70
CA GLN A 9 13.36 -12.35 -25.74
C GLN A 9 13.67 -11.66 -24.42
N ILE A 10 14.90 -11.74 -23.91
CA ILE A 10 15.34 -11.04 -22.69
C ILE A 10 15.30 -9.52 -22.91
N SER A 11 15.72 -9.04 -24.08
CA SER A 11 15.66 -7.62 -24.43
C SER A 11 14.21 -7.13 -24.61
N ALA A 12 13.33 -7.97 -25.15
CA ALA A 12 11.90 -7.66 -25.27
C ALA A 12 11.17 -7.67 -23.91
N LEU A 13 11.51 -8.57 -22.99
CA LEU A 13 11.00 -8.59 -21.62
C LEU A 13 11.53 -7.40 -20.82
N GLY A 14 12.82 -7.08 -20.95
CA GLY A 14 13.44 -5.91 -20.32
C GLY A 14 12.75 -4.62 -20.73
N ARG A 15 12.41 -4.47 -22.02
CA ARG A 15 11.67 -3.31 -22.51
C ARG A 15 10.27 -3.19 -21.89
N ARG A 16 9.57 -4.31 -21.68
CA ARG A 16 8.25 -4.31 -21.01
C ARG A 16 8.35 -4.03 -19.51
N LEU A 17 9.39 -4.52 -18.84
CA LEU A 17 9.67 -4.19 -17.44
C LEU A 17 9.99 -2.70 -17.26
N THR A 18 10.79 -2.10 -18.16
CA THR A 18 11.05 -0.66 -18.12
C THR A 18 9.79 0.17 -18.38
N THR A 19 8.89 -0.27 -19.26
CA THR A 19 7.62 0.43 -19.48
C THR A 19 6.71 0.34 -18.26
N VAL A 20 6.60 -0.83 -17.61
CA VAL A 20 5.78 -0.99 -16.38
C VAL A 20 6.36 -0.20 -15.21
N LEU A 21 7.68 -0.23 -15.02
CA LEU A 21 8.36 0.57 -13.99
C LEU A 21 8.23 2.07 -14.26
N LEU A 22 8.33 2.51 -15.53
CA LEU A 22 8.12 3.91 -15.90
C LEU A 22 6.67 4.35 -15.71
N SER A 23 5.69 3.48 -15.97
CA SER A 23 4.28 3.78 -15.73
C SER A 23 3.94 3.82 -14.23
N LEU A 24 4.50 2.90 -13.44
CA LEU A 24 4.37 2.94 -11.98
C LEU A 24 5.08 4.17 -11.38
N ALA A 25 6.24 4.54 -11.92
CA ALA A 25 6.94 5.77 -11.57
C ALA A 25 6.14 7.01 -12.00
N ALA A 26 5.49 7.01 -13.16
CA ALA A 26 4.65 8.12 -13.60
C ALA A 26 3.40 8.27 -12.74
N ILE A 27 2.78 7.17 -12.28
CA ILE A 27 1.64 7.21 -11.36
C ILE A 27 2.08 7.71 -9.96
N ALA A 28 3.24 7.26 -9.48
CA ALA A 28 3.83 7.77 -8.24
C ALA A 28 4.23 9.26 -8.35
N LEU A 29 4.79 9.68 -9.49
CA LEU A 29 5.14 11.07 -9.79
C LEU A 29 3.93 11.94 -10.09
N PHE A 30 2.81 11.38 -10.54
CA PHE A 30 1.56 12.10 -10.74
C PHE A 30 0.88 12.41 -9.39
N TRP A 31 0.97 11.47 -8.44
CA TRP A 31 0.56 11.71 -7.06
C TRP A 31 1.51 12.69 -6.33
N GLN A 32 2.80 12.72 -6.69
CA GLN A 32 3.80 13.68 -6.21
C GLN A 32 3.86 15.00 -7.04
N GLY A 33 3.19 15.05 -8.19
CA GLY A 33 3.41 16.07 -9.23
C GLY A 33 2.72 17.40 -8.97
N ALA A 34 1.80 17.44 -8.00
CA ALA A 34 1.24 18.68 -7.50
C ALA A 34 2.16 19.42 -6.49
N PHE A 35 3.31 18.83 -6.11
CA PHE A 35 4.19 19.41 -5.07
C PHE A 35 5.56 19.93 -5.57
N MET A 36 5.94 19.71 -6.83
CA MET A 36 7.32 19.99 -7.31
C MET A 36 7.50 21.29 -8.11
N LEU A 37 6.53 22.21 -8.14
CA LEU A 37 6.68 23.47 -8.90
C LEU A 37 7.43 24.60 -8.15
N ASN A 38 7.82 24.41 -6.88
CA ASN A 38 8.47 25.47 -6.09
C ASN A 38 9.96 25.27 -5.76
N ASN A 39 10.62 24.19 -6.21
CA ASN A 39 11.99 23.86 -5.78
C ASN A 39 13.08 24.09 -6.85
N ALA A 40 12.84 24.96 -7.84
CA ALA A 40 13.76 25.23 -8.94
C ALA A 40 15.00 26.08 -8.54
N ALA A 41 15.22 26.34 -7.25
CA ALA A 41 16.39 27.05 -6.78
C ALA A 41 16.97 26.31 -5.59
N MET A 42 18.12 25.64 -5.79
CA MET A 42 19.33 25.77 -4.95
C MET A 42 20.35 24.67 -5.32
N ALA A 43 21.35 25.09 -6.09
CA ALA A 43 22.57 24.33 -6.33
C ALA A 43 23.62 24.72 -5.26
N SER A 44 23.87 23.86 -4.28
CA SER A 44 25.11 23.85 -3.49
C SER A 44 25.30 22.47 -2.82
N PRO A 45 26.44 21.78 -3.00
CA PRO A 45 26.65 20.42 -2.49
C PRO A 45 26.59 20.33 -0.96
N THR A 46 26.94 21.38 -0.23
CA THR A 46 26.99 21.39 1.24
C THR A 46 25.62 21.65 1.87
N THR A 47 24.74 22.41 1.21
CA THR A 47 23.36 22.61 1.68
C THR A 47 22.48 21.40 1.38
N ASN A 48 22.78 20.66 0.30
CA ASN A 48 22.06 19.44 -0.06
C ASN A 48 22.21 18.33 0.99
N PHE A 49 23.28 18.35 1.79
CA PHE A 49 23.58 17.31 2.78
C PHE A 49 22.73 17.43 4.05
N MET A 50 22.59 18.66 4.59
CA MET A 50 21.68 18.94 5.71
C MET A 50 20.22 18.84 5.28
N VAL A 51 19.89 19.28 4.06
CA VAL A 51 18.54 19.16 3.50
C VAL A 51 18.16 17.70 3.25
N ALA A 52 19.07 16.84 2.76
CA ALA A 52 18.78 15.42 2.55
C ALA A 52 18.54 14.65 3.85
N ALA A 53 19.28 14.95 4.94
CA ALA A 53 19.07 14.33 6.24
C ALA A 53 17.74 14.77 6.88
N ASP A 54 17.44 16.06 6.87
CA ASP A 54 16.19 16.62 7.42
C ASP A 54 14.97 16.20 6.58
N MET A 55 15.14 16.08 5.25
CA MET A 55 14.14 15.47 4.37
C MET A 55 13.96 13.96 4.63
N GLY A 56 15.03 13.22 4.95
CA GLY A 56 14.97 11.80 5.27
C GLY A 56 14.14 11.53 6.52
N ASP A 57 14.41 12.27 7.59
CA ASP A 57 13.68 12.16 8.86
C ASP A 57 12.21 12.60 8.69
N ASN A 58 11.94 13.64 7.88
CA ASN A 58 10.57 14.06 7.54
C ASN A 58 9.82 13.01 6.70
N VAL A 59 10.49 12.37 5.74
CA VAL A 59 9.90 11.28 4.94
C VAL A 59 9.60 10.07 5.82
N GLN A 60 10.49 9.66 6.72
CA GLN A 60 10.22 8.55 7.65
C GLN A 60 9.04 8.86 8.58
N ASN A 61 8.97 10.08 9.12
CA ASN A 61 7.84 10.53 9.93
C ASN A 61 6.52 10.47 9.15
N LYS A 62 6.50 11.01 7.92
CA LYS A 62 5.33 11.00 7.05
C LYS A 62 4.90 9.59 6.66
N VAL A 63 5.85 8.72 6.31
CA VAL A 63 5.57 7.31 6.00
C VAL A 63 4.99 6.59 7.23
N GLY A 64 5.49 6.90 8.43
CA GLY A 64 4.93 6.41 9.68
C GLY A 64 3.49 6.86 9.92
N GLU A 65 3.18 8.12 9.66
CA GLU A 65 1.82 8.67 9.79
C GLU A 65 0.86 8.12 8.72
N ASP A 66 1.27 8.10 7.46
CA ASP A 66 0.49 7.56 6.35
C ASP A 66 0.23 6.05 6.53
N THR A 67 1.19 5.31 7.09
CA THR A 67 1.04 3.89 7.46
C THR A 67 -0.02 3.72 8.56
N LYS A 68 0.01 4.54 9.61
CA LYS A 68 -1.00 4.49 10.68
C LYS A 68 -2.39 4.80 10.14
N ASN A 69 -2.52 5.81 9.29
CA ASN A 69 -3.78 6.19 8.67
C ASN A 69 -4.31 5.09 7.75
N ALA A 70 -3.44 4.46 6.94
CA ALA A 70 -3.81 3.33 6.10
C ALA A 70 -4.30 2.14 6.93
N LYS A 71 -3.60 1.79 8.02
CA LYS A 71 -4.02 0.72 8.94
C LYS A 71 -5.36 1.01 9.60
N SER A 72 -5.58 2.24 10.06
CA SER A 72 -6.87 2.67 10.60
C SER A 72 -7.98 2.50 9.57
N PHE A 73 -7.76 2.94 8.33
CA PHE A 73 -8.74 2.79 7.26
C PHE A 73 -9.04 1.32 6.92
N ILE A 74 -8.02 0.45 6.93
CA ILE A 74 -8.19 -1.00 6.73
C ILE A 74 -9.08 -1.59 7.83
N ARG A 75 -8.82 -1.22 9.09
CA ARG A 75 -9.62 -1.66 10.25
C ARG A 75 -11.05 -1.15 10.19
N ASP A 76 -11.24 0.13 9.94
CA ASP A 76 -12.57 0.73 9.76
C ASP A 76 -13.37 0.05 8.64
N THR A 77 -12.68 -0.37 7.57
CA THR A 77 -13.30 -1.08 6.45
C THR A 77 -13.70 -2.50 6.85
N ALA A 78 -12.85 -3.21 7.58
CA ALA A 78 -13.16 -4.53 8.11
C ALA A 78 -14.38 -4.47 9.05
N ASP A 79 -14.39 -3.54 9.99
CA ASP A 79 -15.48 -3.33 10.95
C ASP A 79 -16.81 -3.03 10.22
N LYS A 80 -16.78 -2.21 9.18
CA LYS A 80 -17.98 -1.94 8.36
C LYS A 80 -18.50 -3.18 7.63
N VAL A 81 -17.61 -4.04 7.15
CA VAL A 81 -17.98 -5.29 6.48
C VAL A 81 -18.60 -6.26 7.48
N GLU A 82 -18.03 -6.34 8.68
CA GLU A 82 -18.57 -7.12 9.80
C GLU A 82 -19.96 -6.64 10.21
N ASP A 83 -20.12 -5.34 10.43
CA ASP A 83 -21.41 -4.72 10.77
C ASP A 83 -22.46 -4.95 9.69
N ALA A 84 -22.08 -4.82 8.42
CA ALA A 84 -22.98 -5.10 7.30
C ALA A 84 -23.40 -6.58 7.29
N ALA A 85 -22.47 -7.51 7.52
CA ALA A 85 -22.77 -8.94 7.59
C ALA A 85 -23.72 -9.27 8.75
N ARG A 86 -23.49 -8.70 9.93
CA ARG A 86 -24.35 -8.87 11.11
C ARG A 86 -25.73 -8.25 10.91
N SER A 87 -25.80 -7.06 10.32
CA SER A 87 -27.06 -6.39 10.00
C SER A 87 -27.87 -7.22 9.00
N ASN A 88 -27.24 -7.74 7.95
CA ASN A 88 -27.90 -8.58 6.96
C ASN A 88 -28.39 -9.90 7.56
N ALA A 89 -27.57 -10.57 8.38
CA ALA A 89 -28.00 -11.79 9.07
C ALA A 89 -29.18 -11.54 10.00
N SER A 90 -29.19 -10.40 10.72
CA SER A 90 -30.29 -10.01 11.61
C SER A 90 -31.58 -9.72 10.84
N LYS A 91 -31.49 -9.02 9.69
CA LYS A 91 -32.64 -8.77 8.82
C LYS A 91 -33.25 -10.06 8.28
N VAL A 92 -32.42 -11.00 7.84
CA VAL A 92 -32.88 -12.32 7.35
C VAL A 92 -33.55 -13.10 8.48
N ASN A 93 -32.96 -13.09 9.68
CA ASN A 93 -33.53 -13.75 10.85
C ASN A 93 -34.91 -13.17 11.22
N ASN A 94 -35.07 -11.84 11.21
CA ASN A 94 -36.35 -11.18 11.48
C ASN A 94 -37.39 -11.44 10.37
N ALA A 95 -36.95 -11.58 9.12
CA ALA A 95 -37.83 -11.84 7.98
C ALA A 95 -38.30 -13.30 7.87
N THR A 96 -37.73 -14.22 8.66
CA THR A 96 -38.04 -15.65 8.59
C THR A 96 -38.50 -16.24 9.92
N ASP A 97 -39.31 -15.48 10.66
CA ASP A 97 -39.99 -15.88 11.91
C ASP A 97 -39.09 -16.43 13.03
N ASN A 98 -37.79 -16.11 13.00
CA ASN A 98 -36.75 -16.68 13.87
C ASN A 98 -36.61 -18.22 13.73
N ASP A 99 -35.38 -18.74 13.72
CA ASP A 99 -35.07 -20.18 13.66
C ASP A 99 -35.44 -20.92 12.36
N SER A 100 -35.47 -20.22 11.23
CA SER A 100 -35.49 -20.86 9.92
C SER A 100 -34.10 -21.37 9.48
N ALA A 101 -34.06 -22.42 8.66
CA ALA A 101 -32.81 -22.89 8.03
C ALA A 101 -32.11 -21.81 7.19
N ILE A 102 -32.84 -20.78 6.76
CA ILE A 102 -32.32 -19.61 6.02
C ILE A 102 -31.63 -18.65 6.99
N ALA A 103 -32.22 -18.38 8.16
CA ALA A 103 -31.62 -17.57 9.21
C ALA A 103 -30.30 -18.19 9.71
N ASP A 104 -30.26 -19.50 9.90
CA ASP A 104 -29.04 -20.20 10.30
C ASP A 104 -27.93 -20.14 9.27
N ARG A 105 -28.28 -20.22 7.98
CA ARG A 105 -27.32 -20.02 6.89
C ARG A 105 -26.77 -18.59 6.90
N ALA A 106 -27.64 -17.59 7.06
CA ALA A 106 -27.22 -16.19 7.12
C ALA A 106 -26.28 -15.92 8.31
N LYS A 107 -26.54 -16.51 9.50
CA LYS A 107 -25.64 -16.44 10.65
C LYS A 107 -24.27 -17.09 10.37
N LYS A 108 -24.26 -18.28 9.75
CA LYS A 108 -23.02 -18.98 9.36
C LYS A 108 -22.21 -18.18 8.34
N ASP A 109 -22.88 -17.60 7.35
CA ASP A 109 -22.22 -16.81 6.33
C ASP A 109 -21.69 -15.49 6.88
N ALA A 110 -22.42 -14.84 7.80
CA ALA A 110 -21.88 -13.71 8.55
C ALA A 110 -20.59 -14.11 9.29
N GLY A 111 -20.59 -15.21 10.05
CA GLY A 111 -19.36 -15.68 10.72
C GLY A 111 -18.18 -15.95 9.77
N ARG A 112 -18.44 -16.43 8.54
CA ARG A 112 -17.39 -16.58 7.52
C ARG A 112 -16.89 -15.24 6.99
N ILE A 113 -17.78 -14.27 6.81
CA ILE A 113 -17.42 -12.91 6.36
C ILE A 113 -16.54 -12.25 7.43
N TYR A 114 -16.89 -12.34 8.70
CA TYR A 114 -16.07 -11.84 9.81
C TYR A 114 -14.64 -12.40 9.75
N LYS A 115 -14.52 -13.74 9.68
CA LYS A 115 -13.21 -14.39 9.60
C LYS A 115 -12.38 -13.89 8.41
N ARG A 116 -13.01 -13.73 7.24
CA ARG A 116 -12.32 -13.25 6.03
C ARG A 116 -11.97 -11.77 6.11
N ALA A 117 -12.84 -10.94 6.67
CA ALA A 117 -12.58 -9.52 6.84
C ALA A 117 -11.36 -9.29 7.73
N GLU A 118 -11.26 -10.02 8.86
CA GLU A 118 -10.10 -9.95 9.75
C GLU A 118 -8.83 -10.49 9.09
N GLU A 119 -8.91 -11.62 8.38
CA GLU A 119 -7.77 -12.21 7.68
C GLU A 119 -7.25 -11.28 6.57
N ASP A 120 -8.14 -10.71 5.77
CA ASP A 120 -7.77 -9.79 4.70
C ASP A 120 -7.26 -8.45 5.25
N ALA A 121 -7.85 -7.95 6.33
CA ALA A 121 -7.35 -6.77 7.03
C ALA A 121 -5.92 -7.00 7.52
N SER A 122 -5.67 -8.08 8.25
CA SER A 122 -4.34 -8.43 8.75
C SER A 122 -3.31 -8.61 7.63
N ARG A 123 -3.69 -9.27 6.53
CA ARG A 123 -2.81 -9.43 5.35
C ARG A 123 -2.48 -8.10 4.69
N THR A 124 -3.43 -7.18 4.64
CA THR A 124 -3.24 -5.85 4.05
C THR A 124 -2.40 -4.96 4.97
N GLU A 125 -2.64 -4.99 6.28
CA GLU A 125 -1.81 -4.31 7.29
C GLU A 125 -0.34 -4.74 7.18
N LYS A 126 -0.10 -6.04 7.00
CA LYS A 126 1.25 -6.57 6.80
C LYS A 126 1.89 -6.09 5.50
N ALA A 127 1.10 -5.97 4.42
CA ALA A 127 1.60 -5.41 3.16
C ALA A 127 2.00 -3.93 3.34
N VAL A 128 1.20 -3.15 4.07
CA VAL A 128 1.53 -1.76 4.42
C VAL A 128 2.82 -1.69 5.24
N ASP A 129 3.00 -2.54 6.25
CA ASP A 129 4.24 -2.58 7.04
C ASP A 129 5.48 -2.91 6.18
N ASN A 130 5.35 -3.87 5.26
CA ASN A 130 6.44 -4.22 4.36
C ASN A 130 6.82 -3.04 3.45
N THR A 131 5.82 -2.30 2.94
CA THR A 131 6.06 -1.10 2.14
C THR A 131 6.74 -0.01 2.97
N LYS A 132 6.29 0.21 4.21
CA LYS A 132 6.95 1.14 5.14
C LYS A 132 8.43 0.79 5.31
N ASN A 133 8.72 -0.47 5.66
CA ASN A 133 10.10 -0.91 5.89
C ASN A 133 10.99 -0.75 4.65
N ALA A 134 10.45 -1.01 3.45
CA ALA A 134 11.18 -0.83 2.20
C ALA A 134 11.51 0.65 1.93
N ILE A 135 10.59 1.56 2.25
CA ILE A 135 10.81 3.01 2.11
C ILE A 135 11.83 3.48 3.15
N GLU A 136 11.69 3.08 4.42
CA GLU A 136 12.66 3.42 5.48
C GLU A 136 14.06 2.94 5.12
N GLN A 137 14.20 1.71 4.64
CA GLN A 137 15.50 1.17 4.18
C GLN A 137 16.07 1.94 2.99
N ALA A 138 15.23 2.37 2.04
CA ALA A 138 15.70 3.19 0.92
C ALA A 138 16.21 4.56 1.40
N VAL A 139 15.49 5.19 2.34
CA VAL A 139 15.90 6.46 2.95
C VAL A 139 17.21 6.30 3.74
N ASP A 140 17.34 5.24 4.54
CA ASP A 140 18.54 4.97 5.32
C ASP A 140 19.76 4.70 4.43
N ASN A 141 19.60 3.92 3.36
CA ASN A 141 20.67 3.66 2.39
C ASN A 141 21.15 4.96 1.71
N VAL A 142 20.22 5.85 1.36
CA VAL A 142 20.54 7.17 0.83
C VAL A 142 21.30 7.99 1.88
N LYS A 143 20.83 7.99 3.13
CA LYS A 143 21.48 8.70 4.25
C LYS A 143 22.91 8.18 4.51
N ASP A 144 23.18 6.88 4.44
CA ASP A 144 24.54 6.31 4.61
C ASP A 144 25.48 6.69 3.47
N VAL A 145 25.01 6.68 2.21
CA VAL A 145 25.81 7.09 1.06
C VAL A 145 26.20 8.56 1.15
N PHE A 146 25.28 9.41 1.60
CA PHE A 146 25.60 10.80 1.80
C PHE A 146 26.47 11.00 3.03
N SER A 147 26.21 10.36 4.17
CA SER A 147 26.94 10.58 5.44
C SER A 147 28.42 10.12 5.45
N LYS A 148 28.95 9.56 4.35
CA LYS A 148 30.36 9.20 4.14
C LYS A 148 31.05 10.18 3.19
#